data_AF-A0A957KM57-F1
#
_entry.id   AF-A0A957KM57-F1
#
_cell.length_a   1.000
_cell.length_b   1.000
_cell.length_c   1.000
_cell.angle_alpha   90.00
_cell.angle_beta   90.00
_cell.angle_gamma   90.00
#
_symmetry.space_group_name_H-M   'P 1'
#
loop_
_entity.id
_entity.type
_entity.pdbx_description
1 polymer ?
#
loop_
_entity_poly.entity_id
_entity_poly.type
_entity_poly.pdbx_seq_one_letter_code
_entity_poly.pdbx_strand_id
1 'polypeptide(L)'
;MGFELFCATMIGLLLGAVICFGGYRFFLFLLPIWGFFFGFGLGAQSVQALLGGGFFGTVTSWAVGFVLALIFAVFSYLYYIVAVAIMGGSLGYGVVVALLGAIGFPFAFITWIIGIIAA
;
A
#
# COMPACT_ATOMS: atom_id res chain seq x y z
N MET A 1 17.65 -30.43 -12.98
CA MET A 1 17.71 -29.02 -13.42
C MET A 1 16.67 -28.60 -14.45
N GLY A 2 16.43 -29.30 -15.58
CA GLY A 2 15.44 -28.85 -16.58
C GLY A 2 13.97 -28.81 -16.10
N PHE A 3 13.53 -29.85 -15.40
CA PHE A 3 12.15 -29.96 -14.90
C PHE A 3 11.84 -28.96 -13.78
N GLU A 4 12.79 -28.74 -12.86
CA GLU A 4 12.65 -27.75 -11.76
C GLU A 4 12.49 -26.33 -12.31
N LEU A 5 13.29 -25.97 -13.33
CA LEU A 5 13.20 -24.66 -14.00
C LEU A 5 11.87 -24.48 -14.74
N PHE A 6 11.39 -25.54 -15.40
CA PHE A 6 10.08 -25.54 -16.06
C PHE A 6 8.95 -25.31 -15.04
N CYS A 7 8.97 -26.02 -13.91
CA CYS A 7 8.00 -25.83 -12.84
C CYS A 7 8.06 -24.42 -12.25
N ALA A 8 9.26 -23.91 -11.95
CA ALA A 8 9.44 -22.59 -11.37
C ALA A 8 8.94 -21.47 -12.31
N THR A 9 9.25 -21.57 -13.61
CA THR A 9 8.79 -20.59 -14.60
C THR A 9 7.28 -20.67 -14.82
N MET A 10 6.69 -21.87 -14.84
CA MET A 10 5.23 -22.03 -14.96
C MET A 10 4.48 -21.44 -13.75
N ILE A 11 4.96 -21.68 -12.53
CA ILE A 11 4.38 -21.11 -11.31
C ILE A 11 4.51 -19.57 -11.34
N GLY A 12 5.69 -19.06 -11.69
CA GLY A 12 5.92 -17.62 -11.79
C GLY A 12 5.01 -16.95 -12.83
N LEU A 13 4.82 -17.59 -13.99
CA LEU A 13 3.97 -17.07 -15.06
C LEU A 13 2.49 -17.07 -14.66
N LEU A 14 2.00 -18.14 -14.03
CA LEU A 14 0.64 -18.21 -13.51
C LEU A 14 0.39 -17.18 -12.41
N LEU A 15 1.30 -17.05 -11.45
CA LEU A 15 1.18 -16.08 -10.36
C LEU A 15 1.26 -14.64 -10.90
N GLY A 16 2.16 -14.38 -11.86
CA GLY A 16 2.26 -13.11 -12.56
C GLY A 16 0.99 -12.75 -13.32
N ALA A 17 0.37 -13.71 -14.02
CA ALA A 17 -0.90 -13.51 -14.72
C ALA A 17 -2.04 -13.19 -13.74
N VAL A 18 -2.14 -13.93 -12.62
CA VAL A 18 -3.14 -13.68 -11.57
C VAL A 18 -2.98 -12.27 -10.98
N ILE A 19 -1.75 -11.83 -10.74
CA ILE A 19 -1.49 -10.48 -10.22
C ILE A 19 -1.78 -9.41 -11.29
N CYS A 20 -1.45 -9.68 -12.57
CA CYS A 20 -1.69 -8.75 -13.66
C CYS A 20 -3.19 -8.46 -13.87
N PHE A 21 -4.02 -9.50 -13.85
CA PHE A 21 -5.47 -9.35 -14.11
C PHE A 21 -6.33 -9.23 -12.85
N GLY A 22 -5.84 -9.72 -11.71
CA GLY A 22 -6.55 -9.75 -10.42
C GLY A 22 -5.93 -8.85 -9.35
N GLY A 23 -4.89 -8.07 -9.68
CA GLY A 23 -4.06 -7.33 -8.74
C GLY A 23 -4.83 -6.44 -7.78
N TYR A 24 -5.86 -5.73 -8.25
CA TYR A 24 -6.70 -4.88 -7.40
C TYR A 24 -7.39 -5.69 -6.27
N ARG A 25 -8.04 -6.80 -6.62
CA ARG A 25 -8.73 -7.66 -5.65
C ARG A 25 -7.75 -8.33 -4.70
N PHE A 26 -6.61 -8.80 -5.23
CA PHE A 26 -5.55 -9.42 -4.44
C PHE A 26 -4.95 -8.44 -3.43
N PHE A 27 -4.69 -7.20 -3.86
CA PHE A 27 -4.11 -6.17 -3.01
C PHE A 27 -5.05 -5.75 -1.89
N LEU A 28 -6.36 -5.63 -2.15
CA LEU A 28 -7.36 -5.36 -1.11
C LEU A 28 -7.45 -6.45 -0.04
N PHE A 29 -7.11 -7.70 -0.38
CA PHE A 29 -7.03 -8.79 0.57
C PHE A 29 -5.70 -8.81 1.34
N LEU A 30 -4.60 -8.47 0.66
CA LEU A 30 -3.27 -8.48 1.26
C LEU A 30 -3.04 -7.30 2.22
N LEU A 31 -3.70 -6.16 1.98
CA LEU A 31 -3.57 -4.94 2.78
C LEU A 31 -3.86 -5.15 4.28
N PRO A 32 -5.01 -5.72 4.68
CA PRO A 32 -5.30 -6.00 6.09
C PRO A 32 -4.30 -6.96 6.73
N ILE A 33 -3.77 -7.93 5.97
CA ILE A 33 -2.80 -8.90 6.47
C ILE A 33 -1.49 -8.19 6.84
N TRP A 34 -1.00 -7.31 5.96
CA TRP A 34 0.19 -6.50 6.27
C TRP A 34 -0.08 -5.49 7.40
N GLY A 35 -1.24 -4.84 7.39
CA GLY A 35 -1.66 -3.94 8.48
C GLY A 35 -1.71 -4.66 9.82
N PHE A 36 -2.21 -5.90 9.83
CA PHE A 36 -2.26 -6.75 11.03
C PHE A 36 -0.86 -7.02 11.59
N PHE A 37 0.07 -7.53 10.77
CA PHE A 37 1.43 -7.84 11.26
C PHE A 37 2.17 -6.59 11.71
N PHE A 38 2.00 -5.47 11.01
CA PHE A 38 2.56 -4.19 11.44
C PHE A 38 1.98 -3.73 12.78
N GLY A 39 0.65 -3.69 12.92
CA GLY A 39 -0.02 -3.27 14.15
C GLY A 39 0.32 -4.19 15.34
N PHE A 40 0.42 -5.49 15.09
CA PHE A 40 0.86 -6.47 16.08
C PHE A 40 2.30 -6.20 16.54
N GLY A 41 3.22 -6.02 15.59
CA GLY A 41 4.61 -5.69 15.84
C GLY A 41 4.76 -4.40 16.65
N LEU A 42 4.08 -3.33 16.22
CA LEU A 42 4.04 -2.06 16.91
C LEU A 42 3.53 -2.21 18.34
N GLY A 43 2.42 -2.92 18.55
CA GLY A 43 1.82 -3.09 19.88
C GLY A 43 2.68 -3.90 20.83
N ALA A 44 3.16 -5.06 20.39
CA ALA A 44 4.03 -5.91 21.21
C ALA A 44 5.39 -5.27 21.48
N GLN A 45 5.96 -4.51 20.52
CA GLN A 45 7.19 -3.74 20.73
C GLN A 45 6.98 -2.55 21.68
N SER A 46 5.85 -1.85 21.59
CA SER A 46 5.52 -0.75 22.50
C SER A 46 5.41 -1.25 23.94
N VAL A 47 4.78 -2.41 24.16
CA VAL A 47 4.69 -3.02 25.49
C VAL A 47 6.06 -3.37 26.05
N GLN A 48 6.97 -3.95 25.26
CA GLN A 48 8.34 -4.18 25.70
C GLN A 48 9.08 -2.90 26.04
N ALA A 49 8.92 -1.86 25.22
CA ALA A 49 9.60 -0.58 25.44
C ALA A 49 9.11 0.10 26.73
N LEU A 50 7.83 -0.04 27.07
CA LEU A 50 7.21 0.63 28.22
C LEU A 50 7.29 -0.18 29.52
N LEU A 51 7.08 -1.48 29.46
CA LEU A 51 6.96 -2.36 30.64
C LEU A 51 8.16 -3.29 30.81
N GLY A 52 9.10 -3.31 29.86
CA GLY A 52 10.19 -4.27 29.83
C GLY A 52 9.73 -5.69 29.44
N GLY A 53 10.67 -6.63 29.47
CA GLY A 53 10.43 -8.04 29.12
C GLY A 53 10.64 -8.38 27.64
N GLY A 54 10.17 -9.56 27.22
CA GLY A 54 10.30 -10.05 25.85
C GLY A 54 9.06 -9.83 25.00
N PHE A 55 9.22 -9.83 23.66
CA PHE A 55 8.16 -9.57 22.68
C PHE A 55 6.90 -10.42 22.86
N PHE A 56 7.09 -11.71 23.14
CA PHE A 56 6.01 -12.65 23.42
C PHE A 56 5.97 -13.07 24.90
N GLY A 57 6.65 -12.32 25.77
CA GLY A 57 6.91 -12.75 27.14
C GLY A 57 5.74 -12.57 28.11
N THR A 58 4.71 -11.79 27.75
CA THR A 58 3.59 -11.49 28.65
C THR A 58 2.26 -11.53 27.93
N VAL A 59 1.18 -11.88 28.65
CA VAL A 59 -0.19 -11.83 28.10
C VAL A 59 -0.55 -10.41 27.64
N THR A 60 -0.02 -9.38 28.32
CA THR A 60 -0.21 -7.98 27.95
C THR A 60 0.37 -7.66 26.57
N SER A 61 1.55 -8.17 26.21
CA SER A 61 2.14 -7.91 24.89
C SER A 61 1.31 -8.54 23.77
N TRP A 62 0.78 -9.75 24.00
CA TRP A 62 -0.15 -10.39 23.08
C TRP A 62 -1.46 -9.63 22.95
N ALA A 63 -2.08 -9.25 24.06
CA ALA A 63 -3.37 -8.56 24.06
C ALA A 63 -3.29 -7.20 23.36
N VAL A 64 -2.31 -6.36 23.72
CA VAL A 64 -2.10 -5.05 23.08
C VAL A 64 -1.71 -5.21 21.62
N GLY A 65 -0.85 -6.19 21.31
CA GLY A 65 -0.49 -6.55 19.95
C GLY A 65 -1.72 -6.85 19.09
N PHE A 66 -2.59 -7.76 19.53
CA PHE A 66 -3.79 -8.12 18.75
C PHE A 66 -4.79 -6.97 18.59
N VAL A 67 -4.98 -6.16 19.64
CA VAL A 67 -5.86 -4.98 19.54
C VAL A 67 -5.35 -4.03 18.47
N LEU A 68 -4.06 -3.69 18.50
CA LEU A 68 -3.46 -2.81 17.48
C LEU A 68 -3.41 -3.48 16.10
N ALA A 69 -3.18 -4.79 16.02
CA ALA A 69 -3.23 -5.53 14.77
C ALA A 69 -4.58 -5.39 14.06
N LEU A 70 -5.69 -5.53 14.79
CA LEU A 70 -7.04 -5.36 14.24
C LEU A 70 -7.31 -3.91 13.82
N ILE A 71 -6.88 -2.93 14.63
CA ILE A 71 -7.04 -1.50 14.30
C ILE A 71 -6.30 -1.18 12.99
N PHE A 72 -5.03 -1.59 12.87
CA PHE A 72 -4.24 -1.33 11.68
C PHE A 72 -4.70 -2.14 10.45
N ALA A 73 -5.25 -3.34 10.65
CA ALA A 73 -5.87 -4.12 9.57
C ALA A 73 -7.12 -3.41 8.98
N VAL A 74 -7.90 -2.71 9.80
CA VAL A 74 -9.02 -1.90 9.30
C VAL A 74 -8.51 -0.59 8.68
N PHE A 75 -7.55 0.07 9.33
CA PHE A 75 -7.01 1.34 8.85
C PHE A 75 -6.19 1.21 7.55
N SER A 76 -5.72 0.00 7.19
CA SER A 76 -5.04 -0.21 5.92
C SER A 76 -5.90 0.18 4.71
N TYR A 77 -7.22 0.04 4.81
CA TYR A 77 -8.13 0.46 3.74
C TYR A 77 -8.14 1.99 3.57
N LEU A 78 -8.14 2.74 4.68
CA LEU A 78 -8.05 4.19 4.64
C LEU A 78 -6.74 4.66 4.01
N TYR A 79 -5.62 4.05 4.43
CA TYR A 79 -4.31 4.35 3.86
C TYR A 79 -4.28 4.07 2.35
N TYR A 80 -4.87 2.97 1.91
CA TYR A 80 -4.98 2.64 0.50
C TYR A 80 -5.77 3.68 -0.30
N ILE A 81 -6.94 4.11 0.20
CA ILE A 81 -7.77 5.11 -0.48
C ILE A 81 -6.99 6.43 -0.63
N VAL A 82 -6.33 6.88 0.44
CA VAL A 82 -5.51 8.11 0.41
C VAL A 82 -4.35 7.97 -0.58
N ALA A 83 -3.65 6.83 -0.57
CA ALA A 83 -2.56 6.58 -1.52
C ALA A 83 -3.05 6.61 -2.98
N VAL A 84 -4.19 5.98 -3.26
CA VAL A 84 -4.80 6.00 -4.60
C VAL A 84 -5.23 7.41 -4.99
N ALA A 85 -5.79 8.20 -4.07
CA ALA A 85 -6.18 9.58 -4.34
C ALA A 85 -4.96 10.46 -4.69
N ILE A 86 -3.87 10.36 -3.91
CA ILE A 86 -2.64 11.12 -4.17
C ILE A 86 -2.00 10.70 -5.50
N MET A 87 -1.94 9.40 -5.78
CA MET A 87 -1.42 8.88 -7.05
C MET A 87 -2.30 9.32 -8.22
N GLY A 88 -3.62 9.22 -8.09
CA GLY A 88 -4.57 9.68 -9.09
C GLY A 88 -4.43 11.17 -9.38
N GLY A 89 -4.34 12.00 -8.33
CA GLY A 89 -4.21 13.45 -8.50
C GLY A 89 -2.87 13.88 -9.07
N SER A 90 -1.76 13.23 -8.67
CA SER A 90 -0.45 13.50 -9.27
C SER A 90 -0.41 13.14 -10.77
N LEU A 91 -1.06 12.05 -11.17
CA LEU A 91 -1.21 11.67 -12.58
C LEU A 91 -2.12 12.65 -13.33
N GLY A 92 -3.27 13.02 -12.75
CA GLY A 92 -4.22 13.98 -13.34
C GLY A 92 -3.57 15.33 -13.61
N TYR A 93 -2.86 15.87 -12.61
CA TYR A 93 -2.03 17.06 -12.76
C TYR A 93 -1.02 16.92 -13.91
N GLY A 94 -0.24 15.84 -13.90
CA GLY A 94 0.80 15.60 -14.90
C GLY A 94 0.26 15.53 -16.33
N VAL A 95 -0.85 14.82 -16.53
CA VAL A 95 -1.50 14.69 -17.85
C VAL A 95 -1.99 16.04 -18.35
N VAL A 96 -2.67 16.82 -17.52
CA VAL A 96 -3.23 18.12 -17.93
C VAL A 96 -2.12 19.13 -18.24
N VAL A 97 -1.09 19.20 -17.40
CA VAL A 97 0.07 20.08 -17.67
C VAL A 97 0.77 19.66 -18.97
N ALA A 98 0.95 18.36 -19.21
CA ALA A 98 1.55 17.87 -20.45
C ALA A 98 0.72 18.20 -21.69
N LEU A 99 -0.61 18.04 -21.62
CA LEU A 99 -1.52 18.36 -22.73
C LEU A 99 -1.55 19.86 -23.04
N LEU A 100 -1.58 20.72 -22.02
CA LEU A 100 -1.52 22.17 -22.22
C LEU A 100 -0.18 22.58 -22.85
N GLY A 101 0.93 21.99 -22.39
CA GLY A 101 2.24 22.18 -23.01
C GLY A 101 2.29 21.73 -24.46
N ALA A 102 1.64 20.62 -24.81
CA ALA A 102 1.58 20.11 -26.18
C ALA A 102 0.81 21.04 -27.15
N ILE A 103 -0.16 21.80 -26.64
CA ILE A 103 -0.93 22.79 -27.42
C ILE A 103 -0.22 24.17 -27.43
N GLY A 104 0.98 24.26 -26.83
CA GLY A 104 1.82 25.46 -26.87
C GLY A 104 1.56 26.45 -25.72
N PHE A 105 0.80 26.06 -24.69
CA PHE A 105 0.69 26.89 -23.48
C PHE A 105 2.00 26.83 -22.68
N PRO A 106 2.60 27.98 -22.31
CA PRO A 106 3.76 27.99 -21.43
C PRO A 106 3.38 27.55 -20.02
N PHE A 107 4.33 26.94 -19.29
CA PHE A 107 4.13 26.65 -17.87
C PHE A 107 4.04 27.96 -17.08
N ALA A 108 2.81 28.34 -16.75
CA ALA A 108 2.47 29.60 -16.09
C ALA A 108 1.36 29.37 -15.06
N PHE A 109 0.94 30.44 -14.39
CA PHE A 109 -0.07 30.37 -13.33
C PHE A 109 -1.38 29.70 -13.78
N ILE A 110 -1.83 29.95 -15.02
CA ILE A 110 -3.04 29.36 -15.57
C ILE A 110 -2.90 27.84 -15.75
N THR A 111 -1.79 27.36 -16.32
CA THR A 111 -1.57 25.91 -16.51
C THR A 111 -1.44 25.19 -15.17
N TRP A 112 -0.87 25.85 -14.15
CA TRP A 112 -0.76 25.32 -12.80
C TRP A 112 -2.14 25.18 -12.12
N ILE A 113 -3.00 26.21 -12.19
CA ILE A 113 -4.37 26.14 -11.64
C ILE A 113 -5.17 25.03 -12.30
N ILE A 114 -5.15 24.95 -13.63
CA ILE A 114 -5.92 23.93 -14.37
C ILE A 114 -5.41 22.53 -14.01
N GLY A 115 -4.08 22.37 -13.86
CA GLY A 115 -3.48 21.15 -13.35
C GLY A 115 -3.98 20.78 -11.96
N ILE A 116 -4.08 21.73 -11.02
CA ILE A 116 -4.60 21.49 -9.66
C ILE A 116 -6.08 21.13 -9.67
N ILE A 117 -6.89 21.77 -10.51
CA ILE A 117 -8.32 21.45 -10.62
C ILE A 117 -8.53 20.00 -11.12
N ALA A 118 -7.59 19.51 -11.93
CA ALA A 118 -7.61 18.15 -12.46
C ALA A 118 -6.94 17.09 -11.57
N ALA A 119 -6.31 17.50 -10.47
CA ALA A 119 -5.70 16.62 -9.48
C ALA A 119 -6.73 16.15 -8.44
#